data_AF-A0A2G2DGN1-F1
#
_entry.id   AF-A0A2G2DGN1-F1
#
_cell.length_a   1.000
_cell.length_b   1.000
_cell.length_c   1.000
_cell.angle_alpha   90.00
_cell.angle_beta   90.00
_cell.angle_gamma   90.00
#
_symmetry.space_group_name_H-M   'P 1'
#
loop_
_entity.id
_entity.type
_entity.pdbx_description
1 polymer ?
#
loop_
_entity_poly.entity_id
_entity_poly.type
_entity_poly.pdbx_seq_one_letter_code
_entity_poly.pdbx_strand_id
1 'polypeptide(L)'
;VYIDNLDRCTPLNAIHTLEAIRLFLFLPNTAFVIAADEEMIRSAVREYHKGANERHQTDYLDKLIQVPIKVPKPGALEVRAYLFMLLASDLGIGDGNLKTLQGSLSQSLRNSWKEKPISVANLMSELTISEPKIVSQLEEALNVAERITPLLSGSSRINGNPRNGRLLRLFPQAQSPK
;
A
#
# COMPACT_ATOMS: atom_id res chain seq x y z
N VAL A 1 1.89 -14.27 -16.03
CA VAL A 1 0.84 -14.84 -15.15
C VAL A 1 0.95 -14.19 -13.78
N TYR A 2 -0.16 -13.67 -13.24
CA TYR A 2 -0.20 -13.06 -11.91
C TYR A 2 -0.86 -14.03 -10.93
N ILE A 3 -0.23 -14.22 -9.77
CA ILE A 3 -0.72 -15.09 -8.69
C ILE A 3 -0.74 -14.23 -7.42
N ASP A 4 -1.91 -14.06 -6.83
CA ASP A 4 -2.12 -13.23 -5.63
C ASP A 4 -2.73 -14.06 -4.50
N ASN A 5 -2.47 -13.67 -3.26
CA ASN A 5 -2.97 -14.31 -2.03
C ASN A 5 -2.57 -15.79 -1.86
N LEU A 6 -1.39 -16.18 -2.34
CA LEU A 6 -0.89 -17.55 -2.21
C LEU A 6 -0.72 -17.99 -0.75
N ASP A 7 -0.44 -17.02 0.13
CA ASP A 7 -0.33 -17.15 1.58
C ASP A 7 -1.66 -17.42 2.30
N ARG A 8 -2.81 -17.29 1.62
CA ARG A 8 -4.13 -17.67 2.17
C ARG A 8 -4.49 -19.13 1.95
N CYS A 9 -3.73 -19.85 1.13
CA CYS A 9 -3.94 -21.26 0.90
C CYS A 9 -3.54 -22.07 2.13
N THR A 10 -4.04 -23.31 2.22
CA THR A 10 -3.47 -24.27 3.18
C THR A 10 -1.99 -24.50 2.85
N PRO A 11 -1.14 -24.82 3.85
CA PRO A 11 0.28 -25.07 3.62
C PRO A 11 0.53 -26.05 2.48
N LEU A 12 -0.24 -27.14 2.41
CA LEU A 12 -0.19 -28.13 1.35
C LEU A 12 -0.41 -27.51 -0.05
N ASN A 13 -1.51 -26.77 -0.21
CA ASN A 13 -1.90 -26.21 -1.50
C ASN A 13 -0.95 -25.09 -1.94
N ALA A 14 -0.43 -24.29 -1.00
CA ALA A 14 0.54 -23.24 -1.29
C ALA A 14 1.83 -23.85 -1.88
N ILE A 15 2.34 -24.93 -1.28
CA ILE A 15 3.56 -25.61 -1.73
C ILE A 15 3.34 -26.29 -3.09
N HIS A 16 2.25 -27.05 -3.26
CA HIS A 16 1.96 -27.69 -4.56
C HIS A 16 1.81 -26.67 -5.68
N THR A 17 1.22 -25.50 -5.40
CA THR A 17 1.11 -24.42 -6.38
C THR A 17 2.49 -23.87 -6.75
N LEU A 18 3.39 -23.66 -5.78
CA LEU A 18 4.77 -23.22 -6.02
C LEU A 18 5.58 -24.24 -6.84
N GLU A 19 5.42 -25.53 -6.54
CA GLU A 19 6.06 -26.61 -7.29
C GLU A 19 5.54 -26.67 -8.73
N ALA A 20 4.23 -26.53 -8.92
CA ALA A 20 3.63 -26.47 -10.24
C ALA A 20 4.17 -25.26 -11.03
N ILE A 21 4.23 -24.07 -10.43
CA ILE A 21 4.78 -22.86 -11.07
C ILE A 21 6.22 -23.10 -11.51
N ARG A 22 7.04 -23.75 -10.67
CA ARG A 22 8.44 -24.06 -10.97
C ARG A 22 8.62 -24.80 -12.29
N LEU A 23 7.71 -25.72 -12.62
CA LEU A 23 7.76 -26.47 -13.88
C LEU A 23 7.62 -25.56 -15.11
N PHE A 24 6.87 -24.46 -14.97
CA PHE A 24 6.61 -23.52 -16.05
C PHE A 24 7.61 -22.36 -16.12
N LEU A 25 8.48 -22.18 -15.10
CA LEU A 25 9.49 -21.11 -15.08
C LEU A 25 10.53 -21.21 -16.22
N PHE A 26 10.69 -22.39 -16.83
CA PHE A 26 11.63 -22.62 -17.92
C PHE A 26 11.04 -22.39 -19.31
N LEU A 27 9.75 -22.07 -19.42
CA LEU A 27 9.12 -21.80 -20.71
C LEU A 27 9.56 -20.43 -21.26
N PRO A 28 9.92 -20.35 -22.56
CA PRO A 28 10.27 -19.08 -23.17
C PRO A 28 9.07 -18.12 -23.17
N ASN A 29 9.35 -16.82 -23.13
CA ASN A 29 8.34 -15.74 -23.16
C ASN A 29 7.30 -15.80 -22.02
N THR A 30 7.64 -16.40 -20.89
CA THR A 30 6.73 -16.51 -19.73
C THR A 30 7.35 -15.85 -18.51
N ALA A 31 6.55 -15.06 -17.80
CA ALA A 31 6.92 -14.48 -16.51
C ALA A 31 5.81 -14.74 -15.49
N PHE A 32 6.20 -15.08 -14.27
CA PHE A 32 5.31 -15.29 -13.12
C PHE A 32 5.55 -14.19 -12.09
N VAL A 33 4.49 -13.52 -11.68
CA VAL A 33 4.52 -12.50 -10.62
C VAL A 33 3.68 -13.03 -9.48
N ILE A 34 4.30 -13.21 -8.31
CA ILE A 34 3.68 -13.78 -7.12
C ILE A 34 3.60 -12.69 -6.05
N ALA A 35 2.39 -12.43 -5.57
CA ALA A 35 2.14 -11.58 -4.40
C ALA A 35 1.71 -12.47 -3.22
N ALA A 36 2.53 -12.47 -2.18
CA ALA A 36 2.31 -13.25 -0.96
C ALA A 36 3.10 -12.64 0.21
N ASP A 37 2.65 -12.88 1.45
CA ASP A 37 3.46 -12.66 2.64
C ASP A 37 4.58 -13.71 2.74
N GLU A 38 5.82 -13.24 2.72
CA GLU A 38 7.03 -14.07 2.78
C GLU A 38 7.09 -14.91 4.06
N GLU A 39 6.66 -14.37 5.21
CA GLU A 39 6.70 -15.07 6.50
C GLU A 39 5.64 -16.18 6.55
N MET A 40 4.47 -15.92 5.98
CA MET A 40 3.40 -16.92 5.85
C MET A 40 3.83 -18.08 4.95
N ILE A 41 4.47 -17.81 3.81
CA ILE A 41 4.97 -18.86 2.93
C ILE A 41 6.09 -19.67 3.61
N ARG A 42 7.03 -19.02 4.31
CA ARG A 42 8.06 -19.73 5.10
C ARG A 42 7.45 -20.67 6.14
N SER A 43 6.36 -20.23 6.79
CA SER A 43 5.63 -21.04 7.76
C SER A 43 4.97 -22.25 7.11
N ALA A 44 4.38 -22.08 5.92
CA ALA A 44 3.81 -23.18 5.15
C ALA A 44 4.86 -24.23 4.74
N VAL A 45 6.06 -23.80 4.30
CA VAL A 45 7.18 -24.70 3.96
C VAL A 45 7.60 -25.54 5.18
N ARG A 46 7.69 -24.89 6.35
CA ARG A 46 8.05 -25.56 7.61
C ARG A 46 7.07 -26.65 8.02
N GLU A 47 5.77 -26.39 7.84
CA GLU A 47 4.71 -27.33 8.18
C GLU A 47 4.65 -28.50 7.19
N TYR A 48 4.77 -28.22 5.90
CA TYR A 48 4.78 -29.24 4.84
C TYR A 48 5.97 -30.19 4.96
N HIS A 49 7.17 -29.66 5.16
CA HIS A 49 8.39 -30.44 5.39
C HIS A 49 8.64 -30.55 6.90
N LYS A 50 7.90 -31.43 7.58
CA LYS A 50 7.97 -31.69 9.04
C LYS A 50 9.40 -31.59 9.61
N GLY A 51 9.77 -30.43 10.16
CA GLY A 51 11.09 -30.20 10.77
C GLY A 51 12.13 -29.50 9.88
N ALA A 52 11.72 -28.86 8.79
CA ALA A 52 12.62 -28.04 7.97
C ALA A 52 13.18 -26.85 8.77
N ASN A 53 14.49 -26.87 8.99
CA ASN A 53 15.25 -25.73 9.53
C ASN A 53 15.07 -24.46 8.68
N GLU A 54 15.26 -23.28 9.27
CA GLU A 54 15.10 -21.97 8.59
C GLU A 54 15.93 -21.86 7.31
N ARG A 55 17.13 -22.46 7.28
CA ARG A 55 17.96 -22.51 6.07
C ARG A 55 17.25 -23.21 4.90
N HIS A 56 16.57 -24.32 5.15
CA HIS A 56 15.84 -25.03 4.10
C HIS A 56 14.67 -24.21 3.55
N GLN A 57 14.05 -23.37 4.37
CA GLN A 57 12.94 -22.49 3.95
C GLN A 57 13.46 -21.38 3.03
N THR A 58 14.59 -20.75 3.39
CA THR A 58 15.23 -19.73 2.58
C THR A 58 15.74 -20.31 1.26
N ASP A 59 16.45 -21.44 1.30
CA ASP A 59 16.95 -22.11 0.10
C ASP A 59 15.82 -22.55 -0.84
N TYR A 60 14.66 -22.92 -0.29
CA TYR A 60 13.48 -23.26 -1.09
C TYR A 60 12.93 -22.04 -1.83
N LEU A 61 12.76 -20.91 -1.12
CA LEU A 61 12.26 -19.67 -1.72
C LEU A 61 13.25 -19.06 -2.71
N ASP A 62 14.54 -19.05 -2.42
CA ASP A 62 15.57 -18.49 -3.32
C ASP A 62 15.66 -19.26 -4.64
N LYS A 63 15.34 -20.56 -4.65
CA LYS A 63 15.27 -21.39 -5.87
C LYS A 63 14.03 -21.12 -6.72
N LEU A 64 12.96 -20.62 -6.11
CA LEU A 64 11.68 -20.37 -6.78
C LEU A 64 11.53 -18.91 -7.21
N ILE A 65 11.98 -17.98 -6.36
CA ILE A 65 11.85 -16.54 -6.53
C ILE A 65 13.19 -15.98 -6.97
N GLN A 66 13.33 -15.74 -8.28
CA GLN A 66 14.58 -15.23 -8.86
C GLN A 66 14.84 -13.76 -8.48
N VAL A 67 13.78 -12.98 -8.30
CA VAL A 67 13.84 -11.55 -7.98
C VAL A 67 12.88 -11.24 -6.84
N PRO A 68 13.33 -11.25 -5.57
CA PRO A 68 12.49 -10.89 -4.45
C PRO A 68 12.32 -9.37 -4.40
N ILE A 69 11.06 -8.90 -4.45
CA ILE A 69 10.72 -7.48 -4.30
C ILE A 69 9.98 -7.29 -2.98
N LYS A 70 10.62 -6.62 -2.03
CA LYS A 70 10.00 -6.28 -0.74
C LYS A 70 9.29 -4.94 -0.85
N VAL A 71 7.99 -4.92 -0.53
CA VAL A 71 7.21 -3.68 -0.47
C VAL A 71 7.55 -2.93 0.82
N PRO A 72 8.11 -1.71 0.75
CA PRO A 72 8.41 -0.94 1.94
C PRO A 72 7.13 -0.47 2.63
N LYS A 73 7.22 -0.25 3.94
CA LYS A 73 6.13 0.37 4.70
C LYS A 73 6.02 1.85 4.31
N PRO A 74 4.81 2.40 4.15
CA PRO A 74 4.64 3.80 3.82
C PRO A 74 5.14 4.67 4.98
N GLY A 75 5.95 5.68 4.67
CA GLY A 75 6.40 6.67 5.62
C GLY A 75 5.34 7.74 5.88
N ALA A 76 5.69 8.73 6.72
CA ALA A 76 4.76 9.79 7.10
C ALA A 76 4.27 10.62 5.90
N LEU A 77 5.14 10.86 4.91
CA LEU A 77 4.76 11.65 3.73
C LEU A 77 3.85 10.87 2.79
N GLU A 78 4.06 9.56 2.64
CA GLU A 78 3.19 8.69 1.87
C GLU A 78 1.81 8.56 2.53
N VAL A 79 1.77 8.41 3.85
CA VAL A 79 0.51 8.42 4.62
C VAL A 79 -0.22 9.75 4.46
N ARG A 80 0.49 10.87 4.54
CA ARG A 80 -0.07 12.22 4.30
C ARG A 80 -0.70 12.34 2.92
N ALA A 81 0.05 11.99 1.88
CA ALA A 81 -0.43 12.04 0.50
C ALA A 81 -1.65 11.13 0.28
N TYR A 82 -1.64 9.94 0.90
CA TYR A 82 -2.78 9.03 0.87
C TYR A 82 -4.03 9.64 1.52
N LEU A 83 -3.92 10.25 2.70
CA LEU A 83 -5.03 10.92 3.37
C LEU A 83 -5.58 12.09 2.55
N PHE A 84 -4.68 12.87 1.93
CA PHE A 84 -5.08 14.00 1.10
C PHE A 84 -5.91 13.55 -0.11
N MET A 85 -5.46 12.50 -0.80
CA MET A 85 -6.20 11.91 -1.92
C MET A 85 -7.53 11.31 -1.47
N LEU A 86 -7.56 10.64 -0.31
CA LEU A 86 -8.78 10.05 0.24
C LEU A 86 -9.84 11.12 0.56
N LEU A 87 -9.44 12.20 1.24
CA LEU A 87 -10.35 13.29 1.61
C LEU A 87 -10.82 14.08 0.39
N ALA A 88 -9.93 14.33 -0.58
CA ALA A 88 -10.32 14.97 -1.83
C ALA A 88 -11.32 14.10 -2.62
N SER A 89 -11.14 12.78 -2.62
CA SER A 89 -12.10 11.86 -3.24
C SER A 89 -13.44 11.82 -2.51
N ASP A 90 -13.44 11.85 -1.17
CA ASP A 90 -14.66 11.83 -0.34
C ASP A 90 -15.49 13.11 -0.52
N LEU A 91 -14.83 14.26 -0.68
CA LEU A 91 -15.47 15.54 -0.99
C LEU A 91 -15.97 15.66 -2.43
N GLY A 92 -15.78 14.63 -3.27
CA GLY A 92 -16.26 14.63 -4.65
C GLY A 92 -15.49 15.59 -5.57
N ILE A 93 -14.21 15.86 -5.29
CA ILE A 93 -13.38 16.69 -6.16
C ILE A 93 -13.30 16.04 -7.56
N GLY A 94 -13.56 16.83 -8.61
CA GLY A 94 -13.56 16.32 -9.98
C GLY A 94 -12.20 15.75 -10.42
N ASP A 95 -12.24 14.76 -11.33
CA ASP A 95 -11.07 13.99 -11.78
C ASP A 95 -9.88 14.85 -12.26
N GLY A 96 -10.14 16.00 -12.86
CA GLY A 96 -9.09 16.94 -13.29
C GLY A 96 -8.28 17.45 -12.10
N ASN A 97 -8.96 17.93 -11.05
CA ASN A 97 -8.32 18.42 -9.84
C ASN A 97 -7.70 17.28 -9.02
N LEU A 98 -8.30 16.08 -9.01
CA LEU A 98 -7.67 14.90 -8.39
C LEU A 98 -6.36 14.51 -9.08
N LYS A 99 -6.30 14.58 -10.42
CA LYS A 99 -5.06 14.34 -11.17
C LYS A 99 -4.00 15.40 -10.89
N THR A 100 -4.38 16.68 -10.81
CA THR A 100 -3.46 17.76 -10.43
C THR A 100 -2.91 17.51 -9.03
N LEU A 101 -3.79 17.25 -8.04
CA LEU A 101 -3.40 16.93 -6.67
C LEU A 101 -2.46 15.72 -6.61
N GLN A 102 -2.79 14.65 -7.33
CA GLN A 102 -1.96 13.44 -7.43
C GLN A 102 -0.58 13.77 -8.02
N GLY A 103 -0.51 14.58 -9.07
CA GLY A 103 0.73 15.02 -9.71
C GLY A 103 1.64 15.77 -8.74
N SER A 104 1.09 16.77 -8.05
CA SER A 104 1.84 17.61 -7.11
C SER A 104 2.31 16.83 -5.89
N LEU A 105 1.46 15.96 -5.34
CA LEU A 105 1.84 15.06 -4.26
C LEU A 105 2.93 14.06 -4.70
N SER A 106 2.78 13.45 -5.88
CA SER A 106 3.77 12.51 -6.42
C SER A 106 5.12 13.18 -6.65
N GLN A 107 5.13 14.42 -7.15
CA GLN A 107 6.34 15.20 -7.35
C GLN A 107 6.99 15.56 -6.02
N SER A 108 6.20 15.99 -5.03
CA SER A 108 6.70 16.28 -3.68
C SER A 108 7.29 15.03 -3.02
N LEU A 109 6.67 13.86 -3.18
CA LEU A 109 7.19 12.59 -2.65
C LEU A 109 8.52 12.20 -3.31
N ARG A 110 8.66 12.37 -4.64
CA ARG A 110 9.91 12.09 -5.36
C ARG A 110 11.06 12.99 -4.93
N ASN A 111 10.75 14.24 -4.56
CA ASN A 111 11.73 15.24 -4.13
C ASN A 111 11.86 15.33 -2.60
N SER A 112 11.21 14.46 -1.84
CA SER A 112 11.14 14.51 -0.36
C SER A 112 12.50 14.45 0.35
N TRP A 113 13.54 13.95 -0.33
CA TRP A 113 14.91 13.91 0.18
C TRP A 113 15.70 15.22 -0.05
N LYS A 114 15.23 16.09 -0.94
CA LYS A 114 15.85 17.40 -1.25
C LYS A 114 15.08 18.57 -0.65
N GLU A 115 13.76 18.49 -0.65
CA GLU A 115 12.87 19.62 -0.41
C GLU A 115 11.90 19.35 0.74
N LYS A 116 11.39 20.43 1.33
CA LYS A 116 10.31 20.32 2.31
C LYS A 116 9.03 19.82 1.62
N PRO A 117 8.17 19.09 2.34
CA PRO A 117 6.87 18.67 1.81
C PRO A 117 6.06 19.89 1.35
N ILE A 118 5.38 19.75 0.21
CA ILE A 118 4.50 20.80 -0.31
C ILE A 118 3.44 21.18 0.73
N SER A 119 3.21 22.46 1.00
CA SER A 119 2.22 22.92 1.99
C SER A 119 0.79 22.80 1.46
N VAL A 120 -0.19 22.78 2.37
CA VAL A 120 -1.62 22.80 1.99
C VAL A 120 -1.95 24.05 1.15
N ALA A 121 -1.45 25.22 1.54
CA ALA A 121 -1.66 26.46 0.79
C ALA A 121 -1.17 26.38 -0.66
N ASN A 122 0.02 25.80 -0.89
CA ASN A 122 0.57 25.64 -2.23
C ASN A 122 -0.27 24.66 -3.05
N LEU A 123 -0.69 23.54 -2.44
CA LEU A 123 -1.59 22.58 -3.11
C LEU A 123 -2.91 23.23 -3.52
N MET A 124 -3.54 24.00 -2.62
CA MET A 124 -4.81 24.68 -2.90
C MET A 124 -4.67 25.69 -4.04
N SER A 125 -3.51 26.37 -4.17
CA SER A 125 -3.27 27.33 -5.24
C SER A 125 -3.20 26.72 -6.65
N GLU A 126 -2.94 25.40 -6.75
CA GLU A 126 -2.85 24.69 -8.03
C GLU A 126 -4.20 24.10 -8.47
N LEU A 127 -5.20 24.06 -7.58
CA LEU A 127 -6.51 23.48 -7.85
C LEU A 127 -7.48 24.52 -8.42
N THR A 128 -8.23 24.13 -9.44
CA THR A 128 -9.26 25.00 -10.05
C THR A 128 -10.64 24.50 -9.65
N ILE A 129 -11.05 24.81 -8.42
CA ILE A 129 -12.36 24.41 -7.87
C ILE A 129 -13.30 25.61 -7.92
N SER A 130 -14.42 25.48 -8.63
CA SER A 130 -15.38 26.58 -8.83
C SER A 130 -16.24 26.86 -7.60
N GLU A 131 -16.47 25.87 -6.73
CA GLU A 131 -17.34 26.00 -5.56
C GLU A 131 -16.56 26.43 -4.30
N PRO A 132 -16.80 27.65 -3.76
CA PRO A 132 -16.04 28.16 -2.61
C PRO A 132 -16.22 27.32 -1.34
N LYS A 133 -17.39 26.72 -1.16
CA LYS A 133 -17.68 25.83 -0.03
C LYS A 133 -16.78 24.59 -0.07
N ILE A 134 -16.64 23.96 -1.24
CA ILE A 134 -15.77 22.78 -1.42
C ILE A 134 -14.31 23.16 -1.18
N VAL A 135 -13.86 24.32 -1.64
CA VAL A 135 -12.50 24.83 -1.36
C VAL A 135 -12.23 24.92 0.14
N SER A 136 -13.13 25.56 0.90
CA SER A 136 -12.99 25.69 2.35
C SER A 136 -13.00 24.33 3.07
N GLN A 137 -13.89 23.42 2.67
CA GLN A 137 -13.99 22.08 3.26
C GLN A 137 -12.74 21.23 2.97
N LEU A 138 -12.21 21.31 1.75
CA LEU A 138 -10.99 20.62 1.38
C LEU A 138 -9.80 21.17 2.18
N GLU A 139 -9.62 22.48 2.24
CA GLU A 139 -8.52 23.09 2.99
C GLU A 139 -8.57 22.69 4.47
N GLU A 140 -9.75 22.73 5.11
CA GLU A 140 -9.91 22.29 6.49
C GLU A 140 -9.58 20.80 6.65
N ALA A 141 -10.09 19.94 5.77
CA ALA A 141 -9.84 18.51 5.79
C ALA A 141 -8.35 18.19 5.62
N LEU A 142 -7.65 18.86 4.71
CA LEU A 142 -6.21 18.68 4.49
C LEU A 142 -5.39 19.13 5.72
N ASN A 143 -5.75 20.24 6.35
CA ASN A 143 -5.11 20.70 7.59
C ASN A 143 -5.32 19.70 8.75
N VAL A 144 -6.51 19.11 8.87
CA VAL A 144 -6.77 18.03 9.83
C VAL A 144 -5.90 16.81 9.50
N ALA A 145 -5.82 16.42 8.23
CA ALA A 145 -4.99 15.30 7.78
C ALA A 145 -3.50 15.48 8.12
N GLU A 146 -2.96 16.69 7.97
CA GLU A 146 -1.56 16.98 8.38
C GLU A 146 -1.33 16.71 9.86
N ARG A 147 -2.27 17.12 10.72
CA ARG A 147 -2.13 16.99 12.18
C ARG A 147 -2.24 15.55 12.64
N ILE A 148 -3.06 14.72 11.98
CA ILE A 148 -3.22 13.30 12.33
C ILE A 148 -2.12 12.42 11.73
N THR A 149 -1.49 12.85 10.63
CA THR A 149 -0.47 12.05 9.92
C THR A 149 0.62 11.50 10.85
N PRO A 150 1.27 12.29 11.73
CA PRO A 150 2.32 11.78 12.61
C PRO A 150 1.84 10.69 13.57
N LEU A 151 0.58 10.76 14.01
CA LEU A 151 -0.03 9.76 14.89
C LEU A 151 -0.25 8.44 14.16
N LEU A 152 -0.60 8.51 12.88
CA LEU A 152 -0.88 7.36 12.03
C LEU A 152 0.39 6.69 11.52
N SER A 153 1.41 7.47 11.18
CA SER A 153 2.71 6.95 10.76
C SER A 153 3.56 6.45 11.93
N GLY A 154 3.50 7.13 13.08
CA GLY A 154 4.33 6.82 14.26
C GLY A 154 3.78 5.74 15.17
N SER A 155 2.49 5.38 15.06
CA SER A 155 1.91 4.34 15.92
C SER A 155 2.30 2.95 15.45
N SER A 156 2.87 2.15 16.36
CA SER A 156 3.28 0.76 16.10
C SER A 156 2.14 -0.15 15.65
N ARG A 157 0.89 0.20 15.97
CA ARG A 157 -0.32 -0.55 15.59
C ARG A 157 -0.80 -0.30 14.16
N ILE A 158 -0.57 0.88 13.61
CA ILE A 158 -1.04 1.25 12.25
C ILE A 158 0.13 1.13 11.28
N ASN A 159 1.33 1.58 11.69
CA ASN A 159 2.57 1.47 10.93
C ASN A 159 2.41 1.95 9.47
N GLY A 160 1.61 3.01 9.30
CA GLY A 160 1.23 3.57 8.01
C GLY A 160 0.30 2.71 7.13
N ASN A 161 -0.04 1.47 7.51
CA ASN A 161 -0.96 0.62 6.75
C ASN A 161 -2.43 0.90 7.16
N PRO A 162 -3.26 1.48 6.26
CA PRO A 162 -4.67 1.78 6.55
C PRO A 162 -5.50 0.55 6.89
N ARG A 163 -5.08 -0.64 6.42
CA ARG A 163 -5.81 -1.92 6.59
C ARG A 163 -5.53 -2.60 7.93
N ASN A 164 -4.42 -2.28 8.61
CA ASN A 164 -3.97 -3.01 9.81
C ASN A 164 -4.80 -2.74 11.08
N GLY A 165 -5.77 -1.83 11.00
CA GLY A 165 -6.83 -1.74 12.00
C GLY A 165 -7.18 -0.31 12.37
N ARG A 166 -8.48 -0.02 12.29
CA ARG A 166 -9.16 1.16 12.86
C ARG A 166 -8.96 2.52 12.21
N LEU A 167 -8.15 2.71 11.17
CA LEU A 167 -8.13 4.01 10.46
C LEU A 167 -9.52 4.36 9.90
N LEU A 168 -10.18 3.39 9.26
CA LEU A 168 -11.56 3.51 8.78
C LEU A 168 -12.62 3.66 9.89
N ARG A 169 -12.28 3.43 11.16
CA ARG A 169 -13.20 3.69 12.28
C ARG A 169 -13.10 5.14 12.79
N LEU A 170 -12.08 5.89 12.40
CA LEU A 170 -11.94 7.31 12.72
C LEU A 170 -12.70 8.22 11.75
N PHE A 171 -13.22 7.67 10.64
CA PHE A 171 -14.07 8.36 9.67
C PHE A 171 -15.48 7.74 9.69
N PRO A 172 -16.38 8.17 10.59
CA PRO A 172 -17.69 7.55 10.78
C PRO A 172 -18.60 7.61 9.55
N GLN A 173 -18.32 8.51 8.60
CA GLN A 173 -19.16 8.75 7.41
C GLN A 173 -18.89 7.78 6.24
N ALA A 174 -17.79 7.00 6.27
CA ALA A 174 -17.51 5.98 5.25
C ALA A 174 -18.24 4.65 5.47
N GLN A 175 -19.07 4.56 6.51
CA GLN A 175 -20.02 3.46 6.71
C GLN A 175 -21.39 3.91 6.26
N SER A 176 -21.61 3.99 4.94
CA SER A 176 -22.98 4.07 4.42
C SER A 176 -23.71 2.72 4.56
N PRO A 177 -25.05 2.76 4.66
CA PRO A 177 -25.86 1.73 5.30
C PRO A 177 -26.02 0.52 4.39
N LYS A 178 -26.23 -0.64 5.01
CA LYS A 178 -26.83 -1.80 4.33
C LYS A 178 -28.25 -1.49 3.89
#